data_AF-A0A2P8H1Z6-F1
#
_entry.id   AF-A0A2P8H1Z6-F1
#
_cell.length_a   1.000
_cell.length_b   1.000
_cell.length_c   1.000
_cell.angle_alpha   90.00
_cell.angle_beta   90.00
_cell.angle_gamma   90.00
#
_symmetry.space_group_name_H-M   'P 1'
#
loop_
_entity.id
_entity.type
_entity.pdbx_description
1 polymer ?
#
loop_
_entity_poly.entity_id
_entity_poly.type
_entity_poly.pdbx_seq_one_letter_code
_entity_poly.pdbx_strand_id
1 'polypeptide(L)'
;MKEMHRISPQEEAGLPLFKSHEGARNYFEEKYGEKFVFEESIDSDKGVCFYYRLIINEEAYVKGITELNSTGYVGIEFMNSYQPVQIMEDGSLHIVYQEKRER
;
A
#
# COMPACT_ATOMS: atom_id res chain seq x y z
N MET A 1 2.63 -19.33 8.77
CA MET A 1 2.21 -17.98 8.35
C MET A 1 3.00 -17.65 7.10
N LYS A 2 2.36 -17.25 5.99
CA LYS A 2 3.12 -16.80 4.81
C LYS A 2 3.82 -15.50 5.19
N GLU A 3 5.14 -15.45 5.05
CA GLU A 3 5.87 -14.19 5.04
C GLU A 3 5.19 -13.26 4.03
N MET A 4 4.84 -12.05 4.46
CA MET A 4 4.39 -11.04 3.53
C MET A 4 5.62 -10.46 2.84
N HIS A 5 5.54 -10.41 1.52
CA HIS A 5 6.54 -9.78 0.68
C HIS A 5 5.90 -8.63 -0.09
N ARG A 6 6.77 -7.74 -0.59
CA ARG A 6 6.37 -6.67 -1.49
C ARG A 6 5.89 -7.26 -2.80
N ILE A 7 4.82 -6.70 -3.35
CA ILE A 7 4.39 -6.96 -4.72
C ILE A 7 5.56 -6.58 -5.63
N SER A 8 6.06 -7.58 -6.34
CA SER A 8 7.11 -7.42 -7.35
C SER A 8 6.52 -6.95 -8.69
N PRO A 9 7.33 -6.36 -9.60
CA PRO A 9 6.86 -5.99 -10.94
C PRO A 9 6.24 -7.16 -11.73
N GLN A 10 6.75 -8.38 -11.50
CA GLN A 10 6.22 -9.60 -12.12
C GLN A 10 4.84 -9.97 -11.57
N GLU A 11 4.61 -9.76 -10.28
CA GLU A 11 3.29 -9.96 -9.67
C GLU A 11 2.30 -8.87 -10.08
N GLU A 12 2.75 -7.62 -10.18
CA GLU A 12 1.94 -6.51 -10.71
C GLU A 12 1.48 -6.80 -12.14
N ALA A 13 2.37 -7.29 -13.01
CA ALA A 13 2.02 -7.67 -14.38
C ALA A 13 0.99 -8.82 -14.46
N GLY A 14 0.85 -9.61 -13.40
CA GLY A 14 -0.14 -10.68 -13.29
C GLY A 14 -1.45 -10.24 -12.65
N LEU A 15 -1.59 -8.98 -12.23
CA LEU A 15 -2.82 -8.48 -11.62
C LEU A 15 -3.96 -8.38 -12.65
N PRO A 16 -5.22 -8.62 -12.24
CA PRO A 16 -6.36 -8.36 -13.08
C PRO A 16 -6.42 -6.90 -13.54
N LEU A 17 -6.99 -6.67 -14.72
CA LEU A 17 -7.41 -5.32 -15.12
C LEU A 17 -8.73 -5.00 -14.42
N PHE A 18 -8.69 -4.09 -13.46
CA PHE A 18 -9.87 -3.64 -12.75
C PHE A 18 -10.62 -2.58 -13.56
N LYS A 19 -11.92 -2.46 -13.30
CA LYS A 19 -12.82 -1.49 -13.97
C LYS A 19 -13.32 -0.40 -13.03
N SER A 20 -12.96 -0.50 -11.75
CA SER A 20 -13.34 0.45 -10.72
C SER A 20 -12.40 0.31 -9.53
N HIS A 21 -12.30 1.40 -8.77
CA HIS A 21 -11.66 1.41 -7.46
C HIS A 21 -12.18 0.28 -6.55
N GLU A 22 -13.50 0.11 -6.46
CA GLU A 22 -14.13 -0.91 -5.61
C GLU A 22 -13.69 -2.34 -5.99
N GLY A 23 -13.63 -2.64 -7.29
CA GLY A 23 -13.20 -3.95 -7.77
C GLY A 23 -11.74 -4.24 -7.43
N ALA A 24 -10.87 -3.25 -7.56
CA ALA A 24 -9.47 -3.36 -7.17
C ALA A 24 -9.33 -3.51 -5.65
N ARG A 25 -9.98 -2.65 -4.87
CA ARG A 25 -9.98 -2.69 -3.41
C ARG A 25 -10.43 -4.07 -2.89
N ASN A 26 -11.55 -4.58 -3.38
CA ASN A 26 -12.09 -5.88 -2.97
C ASN A 26 -11.08 -7.00 -3.23
N TYR A 27 -10.41 -6.99 -4.39
CA TYR A 27 -9.35 -7.97 -4.68
C TYR A 27 -8.20 -7.92 -3.67
N PHE A 28 -7.73 -6.72 -3.30
CA PHE A 28 -6.66 -6.58 -2.31
C PHE A 28 -7.13 -6.97 -0.90
N GLU A 29 -8.35 -6.60 -0.50
CA GLU A 29 -8.93 -6.99 0.79
C GLU A 29 -9.13 -8.51 0.87
N GLU A 30 -9.62 -9.18 -0.18
CA GLU A 30 -9.75 -10.64 -0.22
C GLU A 30 -8.40 -11.34 -0.16
N LYS A 31 -7.36 -10.77 -0.80
CA LYS A 31 -6.03 -11.39 -0.88
C LYS A 31 -5.17 -11.16 0.37
N TYR A 32 -5.25 -9.98 0.97
CA TYR A 32 -4.34 -9.54 2.04
C TYR A 32 -5.06 -9.26 3.37
N GLY A 33 -6.39 -9.18 3.38
CA GLY A 33 -7.20 -8.94 4.56
C GLY A 33 -6.83 -7.64 5.26
N GLU A 34 -6.72 -7.70 6.58
CA GLU A 34 -6.43 -6.57 7.47
C GLU A 34 -5.06 -5.90 7.21
N LYS A 35 -4.17 -6.54 6.44
CA LYS A 35 -2.89 -5.94 6.06
C LYS A 35 -3.01 -4.91 4.94
N PHE A 36 -4.16 -4.79 4.28
CA PHE A 36 -4.40 -3.76 3.26
C PHE A 36 -5.22 -2.62 3.87
N VAL A 37 -4.56 -1.51 4.19
CA VAL A 37 -5.13 -0.42 4.98
C VAL A 37 -5.28 0.83 4.13
N PHE A 38 -6.47 1.44 4.15
CA PHE A 38 -6.70 2.74 3.53
C PHE A 38 -5.96 3.85 4.32
N GLU A 39 -5.25 4.71 3.60
CA GLU A 39 -4.52 5.85 4.17
C GLU A 39 -5.30 7.14 3.95
N GLU A 40 -5.48 7.54 2.69
CA GLU A 40 -6.15 8.77 2.33
C GLU A 40 -6.64 8.73 0.88
N SER A 41 -7.46 9.72 0.49
CA SER A 41 -7.87 9.93 -0.89
C SER A 41 -7.65 11.39 -1.27
N ILE A 42 -7.10 11.61 -2.46
CA ILE A 42 -6.87 12.94 -2.99
C ILE A 42 -7.73 13.12 -4.24
N ASP A 43 -8.59 14.13 -4.21
CA ASP A 43 -9.37 14.56 -5.37
C ASP A 43 -8.53 15.49 -6.25
N SER A 44 -8.61 15.31 -7.56
CA SER A 44 -7.86 16.06 -8.56
C SER A 44 -8.67 16.20 -9.86
N ASP A 45 -8.25 17.10 -10.75
CA ASP A 45 -8.88 17.24 -12.08
C ASP A 45 -8.86 15.95 -12.93
N LYS A 46 -8.06 14.95 -12.54
CA LYS A 46 -7.94 13.66 -13.23
C LYS A 46 -8.76 12.54 -12.57
N GLY A 47 -9.55 12.86 -11.55
CA GLY A 47 -10.30 11.92 -10.73
C GLY A 47 -9.66 11.69 -9.36
N VAL A 48 -10.34 10.89 -8.54
CA VAL A 48 -9.90 10.57 -7.18
C VAL A 48 -8.84 9.48 -7.20
N CYS A 49 -7.73 9.73 -6.51
CA CYS A 49 -6.68 8.76 -6.23
C CYS A 49 -6.78 8.30 -4.78
N PHE A 50 -6.89 6.99 -4.57
CA PHE A 50 -6.97 6.37 -3.25
C PHE A 50 -5.63 5.74 -2.89
N TYR A 51 -5.08 6.14 -1.75
CA TYR A 51 -3.81 5.67 -1.22
C TYR A 51 -4.06 4.59 -0.18
N TYR A 52 -3.35 3.48 -0.34
CA TYR A 52 -3.39 2.33 0.55
C TYR A 52 -1.98 1.93 0.97
N ARG A 53 -1.89 1.31 2.14
CA ARG A 53 -0.68 0.71 2.69
C ARG A 53 -0.88 -0.79 2.78
N LEU A 54 -0.05 -1.54 2.06
CA LEU A 54 0.06 -2.98 2.22
C LEU A 54 1.14 -3.29 3.26
N ILE A 55 0.74 -3.70 4.47
CA ILE A 55 1.62 -3.94 5.61
C ILE A 55 2.46 -5.21 5.38
N ILE A 56 3.78 -5.07 5.24
CA ILE A 56 4.73 -6.16 5.03
C ILE A 56 5.32 -6.64 6.37
N ASN A 57 5.60 -5.70 7.28
CA ASN A 57 6.13 -5.96 8.61
C ASN A 57 5.22 -5.29 9.65
N GLU A 58 4.36 -6.09 10.28
CA GLU A 58 3.34 -5.63 11.21
C GLU A 58 3.94 -4.98 12.46
N GLU A 59 5.00 -5.56 13.02
CA GLU A 59 5.65 -5.05 14.24
C GLU A 59 6.24 -3.65 14.00
N ALA A 60 7.00 -3.48 12.91
CA ALA A 60 7.56 -2.19 12.54
C ALA A 60 6.48 -1.17 12.15
N TYR A 61 5.36 -1.62 11.58
CA TYR A 61 4.22 -0.77 11.26
C TYR A 61 3.53 -0.24 12.52
N VAL A 62 3.16 -1.12 13.45
CA VAL A 62 2.47 -0.76 14.70
C VAL A 62 3.34 0.16 15.56
N LYS A 63 4.64 -0.16 15.67
CA LYS A 63 5.61 0.70 16.36
C LYS A 63 5.65 2.10 15.73
N GLY A 64 5.79 2.18 14.40
CA GLY A 64 5.88 3.45 13.70
C GLY A 64 4.59 4.28 13.73
N ILE A 65 3.40 3.66 13.70
CA ILE A 65 2.14 4.39 13.92
C ILE A 65 2.09 4.99 15.33
N THR A 66 2.55 4.24 16.33
CA THR A 66 2.61 4.73 17.72
C THR A 66 3.56 5.93 17.84
N GLU A 67 4.73 5.87 17.19
CA GLU A 67 5.71 6.97 17.13
C GLU A 67 5.18 8.18 16.36
N LEU A 68 4.51 7.96 15.22
CA LEU A 68 3.89 9.00 14.40
C LEU A 68 2.85 9.78 15.22
N ASN A 69 1.97 9.07 15.92
CA ASN A 69 0.92 9.68 16.73
C ASN A 69 1.48 10.42 17.95
N SER A 70 2.62 9.96 18.50
CA SER A 70 3.20 10.54 19.72
C SER A 70 4.12 11.73 19.43
N THR A 71 4.85 11.70 18.31
CA THR A 71 5.94 12.64 18.02
C THR A 71 5.76 13.42 16.72
N GLY A 72 4.90 12.94 15.82
CA GLY A 72 4.79 13.45 14.45
C GLY A 72 5.92 12.99 13.51
N TYR A 73 6.86 12.19 14.00
CA TYR A 73 8.00 11.69 13.23
C TYR A 73 7.96 10.17 13.08
N VAL A 74 8.42 9.69 11.93
CA VAL A 74 8.57 8.26 11.64
C VAL A 74 9.94 7.94 11.07
N GLY A 75 10.50 6.81 11.48
CA GLY A 75 11.77 6.30 10.98
C GLY A 75 11.66 5.52 9.67
N ILE A 76 12.81 5.20 9.09
CA ILE A 76 12.90 4.41 7.85
C ILE A 76 12.33 2.99 8.00
N GLU A 77 12.37 2.42 9.21
CA GLU A 77 11.78 1.11 9.50
C GLU A 77 10.27 1.12 9.26
N PHE A 78 9.59 2.19 9.67
CA PHE A 78 8.16 2.37 9.41
C PHE A 78 7.89 2.54 7.91
N MET A 79 8.66 3.39 7.23
CA MET A 79 8.48 3.57 5.77
C MET A 79 8.73 2.28 4.98
N ASN A 80 9.55 1.36 5.53
CA ASN A 80 9.82 0.07 4.92
C ASN A 80 8.83 -1.03 5.33
N SER A 81 8.03 -0.80 6.37
CA SER A 81 7.13 -1.80 6.94
C SER A 81 5.87 -2.00 6.10
N TYR A 82 5.60 -1.14 5.12
CA TYR A 82 4.51 -1.29 4.17
C TYR A 82 4.94 -0.93 2.75
N GLN A 83 4.14 -1.37 1.78
CA GLN A 83 4.24 -0.94 0.39
C GLN A 83 3.05 -0.04 0.05
N PRO A 84 3.29 1.18 -0.46
CA PRO A 84 2.20 2.02 -0.94
C PRO A 84 1.57 1.43 -2.21
N VAL A 85 0.25 1.43 -2.24
CA VAL A 85 -0.59 1.05 -3.39
C VAL A 85 -1.54 2.19 -3.67
N GLN A 86 -1.57 2.65 -4.93
CA GLN A 86 -2.51 3.67 -5.37
C GLN A 86 -3.54 3.03 -6.29
N ILE A 87 -4.80 3.40 -6.09
CA ILE A 87 -5.92 2.94 -6.90
C ILE A 87 -6.67 4.17 -7.41
N MET A 88 -6.83 4.29 -8.72
CA MET A 88 -7.65 5.33 -9.34
C MET A 88 -9.13 4.92 -9.34
N GLU A 89 -10.04 5.89 -9.48
CA GLU A 89 -11.49 5.60 -9.60
C GLU A 89 -11.84 4.60 -10.70
N ASP A 90 -11.12 4.63 -11.83
CA ASP A 90 -11.30 3.72 -12.96
C ASP A 90 -10.74 2.31 -12.73
N GLY A 91 -10.11 2.06 -11.57
CA GLY A 91 -9.46 0.81 -11.22
C GLY A 91 -8.00 0.69 -11.64
N SER A 92 -7.42 1.71 -12.27
CA SER A 92 -5.99 1.72 -12.59
C SER A 92 -5.16 1.66 -11.30
N LEU A 93 -4.12 0.83 -11.32
CA LEU A 93 -3.24 0.61 -10.18
C LEU A 93 -1.86 1.22 -10.40
N HIS A 94 -1.28 1.70 -9.31
CA HIS A 94 0.14 2.02 -9.27
C HIS A 94 0.77 1.46 -7.99
N ILE A 95 1.67 0.50 -8.16
CA ILE A 95 2.46 -0.08 -7.08
C ILE A 95 3.74 0.74 -6.90
N VAL A 96 3.96 1.29 -5.71
CA VAL A 96 5.18 2.06 -5.44
C VAL A 96 6.31 1.11 -5.07
N TYR A 97 7.35 1.10 -5.89
CA TYR A 97 8.58 0.37 -5.65
C TYR A 97 9.57 1.28 -4.94
N GLN A 98 9.99 0.91 -3.72
CA GLN A 98 11.14 1.57 -3.11
C GLN A 98 12.41 0.85 -3.57
N GLU A 99 13.29 1.56 -4.25
CA GLU A 99 14.63 1.08 -4.53
C GLU A 99 15.39 0.90 -3.22
N LYS A 100 15.96 -0.30 -3.00
CA LYS A 100 16.98 -0.46 -1.96
C LYS A 100 18.16 0.43 -2.33
N ARG A 101 18.30 1.57 -1.67
CA ARG A 101 19.58 2.28 -1.65
C ARG A 101 20.53 1.47 -0.79
N GLU A 102 21.20 0.51 -1.41
CA GLU A 102 22.39 -0.12 -0.83
C GLU A 102 23.44 0.99 -0.67
N ARG A 103 23.86 1.23 0.59
CA ARG A 103 25.00 2.09 0.92
C ARG A 103 26.26 1.25 0.96
#